data_AF-A0A1Y1I5R6-F1
#
_entry.id   AF-A0A1Y1I5R6-F1
#
_cell.length_a   1.000
_cell.length_b   1.000
_cell.length_c   1.000
_cell.angle_alpha   90.00
_cell.angle_beta   90.00
_cell.angle_gamma   90.00
#
_symmetry.space_group_name_H-M   'P 1'
#
loop_
_entity.id
_entity.type
_entity.pdbx_description
1 polymer ?
#
loop_
_entity_poly.entity_id
_entity_poly.type
_entity_poly.pdbx_seq_one_letter_code
_entity_poly.pdbx_strand_id
1 'polypeptide(L)'
;MKDNTRQVTILGSTREVHNQIIGRVAKEELKRSVEAQLEKLAFIQTQKDLEQQAQLGQSVLILPSTWKRGVGSKVGKAELVALAKGSEEWRFCFDAFYKSSRSNIFTITGIERVQNEELWTHYSLHKRMLGNEKWLFHGTKQINAKAICTQGFNRSYAGSHGTSYGEGTYFAGGSFYASYYSCCAGSRELRGATNTYCMFVAQVLVGDFTQGASGMKEPPRKTGDAAGGMVGAESRRAALI
;
A
#
# COMPACT_ATOMS: atom_id res chain seq x y z
N MET A 1 54.99 46.82 -49.63
CA MET A 1 54.32 45.75 -50.40
C MET A 1 52.83 46.05 -50.38
N LYS A 2 52.21 46.37 -51.51
CA LYS A 2 50.78 46.76 -51.55
C LYS A 2 49.91 45.50 -51.60
N ASP A 3 48.95 45.46 -50.68
CA ASP A 3 47.90 44.46 -50.52
C ASP A 3 47.13 44.27 -51.83
N ASN A 4 47.06 43.02 -52.30
CA ASN A 4 46.53 42.64 -53.60
C ASN A 4 45.11 42.04 -53.48
N THR A 5 44.39 42.35 -52.41
CA THR A 5 43.01 41.89 -52.22
C THR A 5 42.09 42.52 -53.26
N ARG A 6 41.50 41.66 -54.12
CA ARG A 6 40.50 42.07 -55.10
C ARG A 6 39.14 42.18 -54.41
N GLN A 7 38.56 43.36 -54.39
CA GLN A 7 37.20 43.58 -53.92
C GLN A 7 36.21 43.39 -55.07
N VAL A 8 35.08 42.74 -54.80
CA VAL A 8 33.97 42.56 -55.75
C VAL A 8 32.69 43.09 -55.14
N THR A 9 31.91 43.84 -55.91
CA THR A 9 30.55 44.26 -55.54
C THR A 9 29.57 43.37 -56.28
N ILE A 10 28.73 42.64 -55.54
CA ILE A 10 27.69 41.79 -56.13
C ILE A 10 26.39 42.59 -56.19
N LEU A 11 25.88 42.85 -57.40
CA LEU A 11 24.56 43.42 -57.64
C LEU A 11 23.60 42.26 -57.98
N GLY A 12 22.71 41.90 -57.06
CA GLY A 12 21.76 40.80 -57.24
C GLY A 12 20.31 41.28 -57.31
N SER A 13 19.45 40.56 -58.03
CA SER A 13 17.99 40.76 -57.99
C SER A 13 17.51 40.54 -56.55
N THR A 14 16.91 41.56 -55.96
CA THR A 14 16.49 41.55 -54.55
C THR A 14 15.28 40.66 -54.32
N ARG A 15 14.44 40.43 -55.34
CA ARG A 15 13.13 39.79 -55.17
C ARG A 15 13.22 38.30 -54.85
N GLU A 16 14.02 37.52 -55.58
CA GLU A 16 14.15 36.08 -55.36
C GLU A 16 14.79 35.75 -54.01
N VAL A 17 15.87 36.47 -53.66
CA VAL A 17 16.56 36.28 -52.37
C VAL A 17 15.68 36.71 -51.21
N HIS A 18 14.97 37.84 -51.33
CA HIS A 18 14.04 38.32 -50.31
C HIS A 18 12.88 37.34 -50.07
N ASN A 19 12.29 36.78 -51.13
CA ASN A 19 11.24 35.77 -51.02
C ASN A 19 11.74 34.50 -50.31
N GLN A 20 12.97 34.06 -50.58
CA GLN A 20 13.56 32.92 -49.86
C GLN A 20 13.80 33.21 -48.37
N ILE A 21 14.24 34.43 -48.03
CA ILE A 21 14.44 34.83 -46.62
C ILE A 21 13.10 34.88 -45.89
N ILE A 22 12.08 35.52 -46.47
CA ILE A 22 10.73 35.56 -45.89
C ILE A 22 10.19 34.14 -45.67
N GLY A 23 10.33 33.26 -46.67
CA GLY A 23 9.87 31.87 -46.56
C GLY A 23 10.54 31.09 -45.42
N ARG A 24 11.84 31.32 -45.20
CA ARG A 24 12.56 30.71 -44.05
C ARG A 24 12.09 31.28 -42.72
N VAL A 25 11.96 32.60 -42.59
CA VAL A 25 11.51 33.24 -41.35
C VAL A 25 10.10 32.78 -40.99
N ALA A 26 9.17 32.79 -41.95
CA ALA A 26 7.81 32.32 -41.74
C ALA A 26 7.75 30.83 -41.32
N LYS A 27 8.63 29.99 -41.88
CA LYS A 27 8.73 28.58 -41.49
C LYS A 27 9.22 28.42 -40.05
N GLU A 28 10.21 29.19 -39.63
CA GLU A 28 10.71 29.10 -38.25
C GLU A 28 9.75 29.71 -37.22
N GLU A 29 9.02 30.75 -37.58
CA GLU A 29 7.93 31.29 -36.75
C GLU A 29 6.81 30.25 -36.58
N LEU A 30 6.41 29.58 -37.66
CA LEU A 30 5.43 28.50 -37.60
C LEU A 30 5.94 27.34 -36.73
N LYS A 31 7.20 26.94 -36.89
CA LYS A 31 7.81 25.88 -36.09
C LYS A 31 7.80 26.22 -34.60
N ARG A 32 8.22 27.42 -34.22
CA ARG A 32 8.18 27.90 -32.82
C ARG A 32 6.77 27.93 -32.27
N SER A 33 5.79 28.32 -33.08
CA SER A 33 4.38 28.34 -32.67
C SER A 33 3.87 26.93 -32.38
N VAL A 34 4.20 25.94 -33.21
CA VAL A 34 3.84 24.54 -33.00
C VAL A 34 4.50 23.97 -31.75
N GLU A 35 5.80 24.22 -31.54
CA GLU A 35 6.53 23.76 -30.35
C GLU A 35 5.91 24.33 -29.06
N ALA A 36 5.59 25.63 -29.04
CA ALA A 36 4.91 26.25 -27.89
C ALA A 36 3.51 25.67 -27.62
N GLN A 37 2.77 25.29 -28.67
CA GLN A 37 1.48 24.62 -28.52
C GLN A 37 1.63 23.20 -27.94
N LEU A 38 2.65 22.44 -28.35
CA LEU A 38 2.93 21.11 -27.81
C LEU A 38 3.29 21.16 -26.32
N GLU A 39 4.11 22.13 -25.91
CA GLU A 39 4.44 22.33 -24.48
C GLU A 39 3.20 22.66 -23.65
N LYS A 40 2.31 23.52 -24.16
CA LYS A 40 1.05 23.87 -23.49
C LYS A 40 0.13 22.66 -23.35
N LEU A 41 0.05 21.80 -24.37
CA LEU A 41 -0.74 20.56 -24.32
C LEU A 41 -0.18 19.57 -23.30
N ALA A 42 1.14 19.41 -23.24
CA ALA A 42 1.79 18.54 -22.26
C ALA A 42 1.52 19.00 -20.82
N PHE A 43 1.55 20.30 -20.56
CA PHE A 43 1.21 20.88 -19.26
C PHE A 43 -0.25 20.61 -18.87
N ILE A 44 -1.20 20.83 -19.79
CA ILE A 44 -2.63 20.56 -19.56
C ILE A 44 -2.87 19.08 -19.27
N GLN A 45 -2.19 18.18 -19.99
CA GLN A 45 -2.31 16.75 -19.74
C GLN A 45 -1.80 16.39 -18.33
N THR A 46 -0.66 16.96 -17.94
CA THR A 46 -0.08 16.74 -16.60
C THR A 46 -1.02 17.23 -15.50
N GLN A 47 -1.66 18.40 -15.67
CA GLN A 47 -2.66 18.89 -14.72
C GLN A 47 -3.88 17.98 -14.62
N LYS A 48 -4.40 17.50 -15.76
CA LYS A 48 -5.52 16.54 -15.77
C LYS A 48 -5.17 15.22 -15.08
N ASP A 49 -3.95 14.72 -15.27
CA ASP A 49 -3.50 13.48 -14.63
C ASP A 49 -3.41 13.66 -13.11
N LEU A 50 -2.90 14.81 -12.64
CA LEU A 50 -2.86 15.16 -11.22
C LEU A 50 -4.27 15.31 -10.61
N GLU A 51 -5.19 15.96 -11.33
CA GLU A 51 -6.59 16.09 -10.91
C GLU A 51 -7.29 14.73 -10.84
N GLN A 52 -7.10 13.87 -11.84
CA GLN A 52 -7.63 12.50 -11.82
C GLN A 52 -7.04 11.68 -10.67
N GLN A 53 -5.74 11.81 -10.40
CA GLN A 53 -5.10 11.15 -9.25
C GLN A 53 -5.64 11.66 -7.91
N ALA A 54 -5.90 12.97 -7.77
CA ALA A 54 -6.50 13.55 -6.57
C ALA A 54 -7.97 13.12 -6.38
N GLN A 55 -8.74 13.07 -7.47
CA GLN A 55 -10.14 12.61 -7.48
C GLN A 55 -10.22 11.12 -7.12
N LEU A 56 -9.34 10.28 -7.70
CA LEU A 56 -9.17 8.89 -7.31
C LEU A 56 -8.74 8.79 -5.84
N GLY A 57 -7.86 9.68 -5.37
CA GLY A 57 -7.44 9.83 -3.98
C GLY A 57 -8.63 9.94 -3.00
N GLN A 58 -9.56 10.86 -3.28
CA GLN A 58 -10.76 11.08 -2.46
C GLN A 58 -11.78 9.93 -2.55
N SER A 59 -11.88 9.24 -3.69
CA SER A 59 -12.89 8.20 -3.91
C SER A 59 -12.69 6.89 -3.12
N VAL A 60 -11.53 6.66 -2.49
CA VAL A 60 -11.24 5.40 -1.73
C VAL A 60 -10.97 5.60 -0.24
N LEU A 61 -11.48 6.70 0.33
CA LEU A 61 -11.72 6.85 1.78
C LEU A 61 -13.14 6.41 2.17
N ILE A 62 -13.86 5.74 1.28
CA ILE A 62 -15.21 5.24 1.56
C ILE A 62 -15.10 4.12 2.60
N LEU A 63 -15.65 4.37 3.79
CA LEU A 63 -15.82 3.35 4.82
C LEU A 63 -16.70 2.21 4.27
N PRO A 64 -16.48 0.96 4.70
CA PRO A 64 -17.32 -0.14 4.26
C PRO A 64 -18.80 0.17 4.55
N SER A 65 -19.67 -0.05 3.58
CA SER A 65 -21.11 0.20 3.71
C SER A 65 -21.77 -0.63 4.83
N THR A 66 -21.12 -1.71 5.24
CA THR A 66 -21.53 -2.58 6.36
C THR A 66 -21.21 -2.01 7.73
N TRP A 67 -20.45 -0.91 7.82
CA TRP A 67 -20.14 -0.24 9.08
C TRP A 67 -21.29 0.67 9.48
N LYS A 68 -21.87 0.43 10.66
CA LYS A 68 -22.90 1.32 11.20
C LYS A 68 -22.19 2.52 11.82
N ARG A 69 -22.47 3.73 11.30
CA ARG A 69 -22.07 4.96 11.98
C ARG A 69 -23.01 5.13 13.19
N GLY A 70 -22.55 4.74 14.38
CA GLY A 70 -23.31 4.99 15.60
C GLY A 70 -23.62 6.49 15.72
N VAL A 71 -24.86 6.84 16.06
CA VAL A 71 -25.19 8.22 16.47
C VAL A 71 -24.37 8.51 17.72
N GLY A 72 -23.37 9.39 17.61
CA GLY A 72 -22.41 9.67 18.68
C GLY A 72 -21.10 8.88 18.64
N SER A 73 -20.79 8.20 17.54
CA SER A 73 -19.46 7.59 17.34
C SER A 73 -18.40 8.69 17.41
N LYS A 74 -17.60 8.67 18.48
CA LYS A 74 -16.50 9.62 18.65
C LYS A 74 -15.42 9.25 17.63
N VAL A 75 -15.18 10.14 16.68
CA VAL A 75 -14.06 10.05 15.73
C VAL A 75 -12.80 9.60 16.49
N GLY A 76 -12.14 8.54 16.01
CA GLY A 76 -10.90 8.02 16.59
C GLY A 76 -11.02 6.95 17.70
N LYS A 77 -12.20 6.34 17.92
CA LYS A 77 -12.32 5.18 18.82
C LYS A 77 -12.68 3.90 18.06
N ALA A 78 -11.92 2.83 18.33
CA ALA A 78 -12.26 1.51 17.84
C ALA A 78 -13.54 0.98 18.51
N GLU A 79 -14.46 0.48 17.70
CA GLU A 79 -15.70 -0.18 18.14
C GLU A 79 -15.64 -1.67 17.80
N LEU A 80 -16.14 -2.51 18.70
CA LEU A 80 -16.35 -3.94 18.46
C LEU A 80 -17.83 -4.18 18.19
N VAL A 81 -18.15 -4.65 16.99
CA VAL A 81 -19.53 -4.94 16.59
C VAL A 81 -19.71 -6.45 16.51
N ALA A 82 -20.49 -7.01 17.43
CA ALA A 82 -20.83 -8.43 17.41
C ALA A 82 -21.55 -8.80 16.10
N LEU A 83 -21.02 -9.79 15.40
CA LEU A 83 -21.61 -10.28 14.16
C LEU A 83 -22.76 -11.23 14.47
N ALA A 84 -23.88 -11.04 13.78
CA ALA A 84 -25.01 -11.97 13.87
C ALA A 84 -24.57 -13.37 13.39
N LYS A 85 -24.81 -14.39 14.21
CA LYS A 85 -24.49 -15.78 13.88
C LYS A 85 -25.19 -16.17 12.58
N GLY A 86 -24.42 -16.69 11.62
CA GLY A 86 -24.95 -17.04 10.29
C GLY A 86 -25.16 -15.85 9.34
N SER A 87 -24.66 -14.64 9.65
CA SER A 87 -24.45 -13.63 8.61
C SER A 87 -23.32 -14.04 7.66
N GLU A 88 -23.23 -13.42 6.49
CA GLU A 88 -22.17 -13.70 5.51
C GLU A 88 -20.77 -13.50 6.10
N GLU A 89 -20.53 -12.35 6.75
CA GLU A 89 -19.25 -12.03 7.39
C GLU A 89 -18.93 -13.01 8.53
N TRP A 90 -19.94 -13.41 9.31
CA TRP A 90 -19.76 -14.42 10.36
C TRP A 90 -19.35 -15.77 9.77
N ARG A 91 -20.04 -16.22 8.70
CA ARG A 91 -19.73 -17.50 8.03
C ARG A 91 -18.33 -17.47 7.43
N PHE A 92 -17.93 -16.37 6.80
CA PHE A 92 -16.59 -16.21 6.28
C PHE A 92 -15.52 -16.45 7.36
N CYS A 93 -15.63 -15.77 8.51
CA CYS A 93 -14.69 -15.95 9.61
C CYS A 93 -14.74 -17.36 10.21
N PHE A 94 -15.95 -17.93 10.35
CA PHE A 94 -16.16 -19.28 10.85
C PHE A 94 -15.48 -20.32 9.94
N ASP A 95 -15.77 -20.28 8.65
CA ASP A 95 -15.24 -21.22 7.66
C ASP A 95 -13.71 -21.08 7.53
N ALA A 96 -13.19 -19.85 7.49
CA ALA A 96 -11.76 -19.60 7.48
C ALA A 96 -11.07 -20.20 8.71
N PHE A 97 -11.66 -20.04 9.90
CA PHE A 97 -11.12 -20.61 11.13
C PHE A 97 -11.08 -22.13 11.08
N TYR A 98 -12.17 -22.79 10.67
CA TYR A 98 -12.26 -24.26 10.66
C TYR A 98 -11.57 -24.93 9.46
N LYS A 99 -11.17 -24.17 8.44
CA LYS A 99 -10.39 -24.67 7.31
C LYS A 99 -9.01 -25.21 7.72
N SER A 100 -8.45 -24.72 8.83
CA SER A 100 -7.14 -25.15 9.32
C SER A 100 -7.21 -26.51 10.00
N SER A 101 -6.23 -27.38 9.80
CA SER A 101 -6.15 -28.68 10.46
C SER A 101 -6.22 -28.53 11.98
N ARG A 102 -6.99 -29.40 12.66
CA ARG A 102 -7.15 -29.45 14.13
C ARG A 102 -7.85 -28.23 14.76
N SER A 103 -8.42 -27.33 13.97
CA SER A 103 -9.25 -26.23 14.47
C SER A 103 -10.54 -26.70 15.17
N ASN A 104 -11.01 -27.91 14.84
CA ASN A 104 -12.21 -28.55 15.39
C ASN A 104 -12.14 -28.88 16.89
N ILE A 105 -10.96 -28.74 17.51
CA ILE A 105 -10.81 -28.86 18.97
C ILE A 105 -11.27 -27.60 19.72
N PHE A 106 -11.45 -26.49 19.00
CA PHE A 106 -11.91 -25.22 19.54
C PHE A 106 -13.39 -25.01 19.23
N THR A 107 -14.03 -24.23 20.09
CA THR A 107 -15.41 -23.76 19.88
C THR A 107 -15.40 -22.23 19.81
N ILE A 108 -15.85 -21.66 18.69
CA ILE A 108 -16.03 -20.22 18.54
C ILE A 108 -17.17 -19.75 19.44
N THR A 109 -16.87 -18.88 20.40
CA THR A 109 -17.86 -18.30 21.33
C THR A 109 -18.54 -17.04 20.78
N GLY A 110 -17.87 -16.32 19.90
CA GLY A 110 -18.38 -15.11 19.26
C GLY A 110 -17.41 -14.60 18.19
N ILE A 111 -17.90 -13.74 17.30
CA ILE A 111 -17.10 -13.06 16.29
C ILE A 111 -17.51 -11.59 16.32
N GLU A 112 -16.53 -10.71 16.47
CA GLU A 112 -16.73 -9.27 16.53
C GLU A 112 -15.92 -8.61 15.42
N ARG A 113 -16.56 -7.71 14.67
CA ARG A 113 -15.89 -6.87 13.69
C ARG A 113 -15.27 -5.67 14.39
N VAL A 114 -13.99 -5.42 14.14
CA VAL A 114 -13.29 -4.21 14.58
C VAL A 114 -13.60 -3.08 13.60
N GLN A 115 -14.26 -2.03 14.07
CA GLN A 115 -14.46 -0.79 13.32
C GLN A 115 -13.52 0.28 13.86
N ASN A 116 -12.46 0.58 13.11
CA ASN A 116 -11.54 1.66 13.39
C ASN A 116 -11.27 2.43 12.09
N GLU A 117 -11.87 3.62 11.97
CA GLU A 117 -11.84 4.43 10.74
C GLU A 117 -10.42 4.91 10.39
N GLU A 118 -9.60 5.21 11.41
CA GLU A 118 -8.22 5.67 11.23
C GLU A 118 -7.34 4.54 10.68
N LEU A 119 -7.40 3.36 11.31
CA LEU A 119 -6.66 2.18 10.84
C LEU A 119 -7.14 1.73 9.46
N TRP A 120 -8.45 1.78 9.20
CA TRP A 120 -9.01 1.49 7.87
C TRP A 120 -8.51 2.46 6.81
N THR A 121 -8.42 3.74 7.15
CA THR A 121 -7.91 4.79 6.26
C THR A 121 -6.44 4.53 5.93
N HIS A 122 -5.60 4.30 6.95
CA HIS A 122 -4.18 3.99 6.76
C HIS A 122 -4.02 2.74 5.87
N TYR A 123 -4.77 1.69 6.17
CA TYR A 123 -4.78 0.44 5.41
C TYR A 123 -5.15 0.68 3.94
N SER A 124 -6.26 1.37 3.69
CA SER A 124 -6.81 1.61 2.36
C SER A 124 -5.88 2.45 1.48
N LEU A 125 -5.13 3.37 2.07
CA LEU A 125 -4.08 4.13 1.37
C LEU A 125 -2.92 3.21 0.94
N HIS A 126 -2.43 2.36 1.85
CA HIS A 126 -1.31 1.46 1.55
C HIS A 126 -1.68 0.35 0.57
N LYS A 127 -2.93 -0.13 0.63
CA LYS A 127 -3.46 -1.14 -0.29
C LYS A 127 -3.27 -0.77 -1.76
N ARG A 128 -3.45 0.51 -2.11
CA ARG A 128 -3.29 1.00 -3.50
C ARG A 128 -1.86 0.84 -4.02
N MET A 129 -0.86 0.92 -3.14
CA MET A 129 0.54 0.82 -3.52
C MET A 129 1.02 -0.64 -3.60
N LEU A 130 0.55 -1.50 -2.69
CA LEU A 130 1.06 -2.87 -2.53
C LEU A 130 0.25 -3.93 -3.30
N GLY A 131 -1.06 -3.71 -3.50
CA GLY A 131 -1.94 -4.51 -4.36
C GLY A 131 -2.29 -5.93 -3.90
N ASN A 132 -1.37 -6.64 -3.24
CA ASN A 132 -1.56 -8.05 -2.84
C ASN A 132 -1.95 -8.17 -1.36
N GLU A 133 -3.08 -8.85 -1.12
CA GLU A 133 -3.70 -9.00 0.19
C GLU A 133 -3.94 -10.48 0.52
N LYS A 134 -3.77 -10.86 1.80
CA LYS A 134 -4.13 -12.18 2.29
C LYS A 134 -4.92 -12.08 3.58
N TRP A 135 -5.92 -12.94 3.72
CA TRP A 135 -6.58 -13.18 5.01
C TRP A 135 -5.71 -14.12 5.84
N LEU A 136 -5.20 -13.63 6.97
CA LEU A 136 -4.30 -14.35 7.86
C LEU A 136 -4.78 -14.24 9.31
N PHE A 137 -4.26 -15.12 10.16
CA PHE A 137 -4.59 -15.18 11.58
C PHE A 137 -3.50 -14.58 12.45
N HIS A 138 -3.88 -13.86 13.51
CA HIS A 138 -2.94 -13.41 14.54
C HIS A 138 -3.48 -13.78 15.92
N GLY A 139 -2.86 -14.77 16.56
CA GLY A 139 -3.16 -15.11 17.95
C GLY A 139 -2.42 -14.19 18.90
N THR A 140 -3.10 -13.71 19.94
CA THR A 140 -2.49 -12.83 20.94
C THR A 140 -3.16 -12.99 22.28
N LYS A 141 -2.53 -12.50 23.35
CA LYS A 141 -3.14 -12.48 24.68
C LYS A 141 -4.28 -11.46 24.70
N GLN A 142 -5.34 -11.75 25.45
CA GLN A 142 -6.50 -10.85 25.59
C GLN A 142 -6.11 -9.45 26.06
N ILE A 143 -5.08 -9.33 26.90
CA ILE A 143 -4.54 -8.04 27.37
C ILE A 143 -4.05 -7.14 26.24
N ASN A 144 -3.60 -7.71 25.11
CA ASN A 144 -3.08 -6.98 23.97
C ASN A 144 -4.18 -6.64 22.95
N ALA A 145 -5.31 -7.37 22.96
CA ALA A 145 -6.35 -7.25 21.96
C ALA A 145 -6.92 -5.83 21.89
N LYS A 146 -7.18 -5.20 23.04
CA LYS A 146 -7.67 -3.82 23.10
C LYS A 146 -6.71 -2.84 22.41
N ALA A 147 -5.41 -2.96 22.70
CA ALA A 147 -4.40 -2.10 22.10
C ALA A 147 -4.35 -2.30 20.58
N ILE A 148 -4.39 -3.55 20.10
CA ILE A 148 -4.42 -3.86 18.66
C ILE A 148 -5.66 -3.28 17.98
N CYS A 149 -6.84 -3.39 18.58
CA CYS A 149 -8.05 -2.80 18.02
C CYS A 149 -7.96 -1.26 17.89
N THR A 150 -7.31 -0.60 18.86
CA THR A 150 -7.22 0.87 18.90
C THR A 150 -6.05 1.45 18.10
N GLN A 151 -4.88 0.80 18.14
CA GLN A 151 -3.62 1.33 17.63
C GLN A 151 -3.08 0.54 16.43
N GLY A 152 -3.74 -0.58 16.10
CA GLY A 152 -3.28 -1.50 15.06
C GLY A 152 -2.14 -2.40 15.54
N PHE A 153 -1.58 -3.13 14.58
CA PHE A 153 -0.42 -3.99 14.81
C PHE A 153 0.86 -3.15 14.85
N ASN A 154 1.63 -3.28 15.92
CA ASN A 154 2.84 -2.49 16.12
C ASN A 154 4.07 -3.39 16.24
N ARG A 155 5.01 -3.24 15.29
CA ARG A 155 6.27 -4.01 15.24
C ARG A 155 7.18 -3.79 16.44
N SER A 156 7.04 -2.67 17.16
CA SER A 156 7.84 -2.42 18.37
C SER A 156 7.54 -3.41 19.49
N TYR A 157 6.45 -4.18 19.39
CA TYR A 157 6.15 -5.32 20.27
C TYR A 157 6.61 -6.68 19.70
N ALA A 158 7.43 -6.68 18.63
CA ALA A 158 8.08 -7.87 18.11
C ALA A 158 8.94 -8.56 19.19
N GLY A 159 9.18 -9.87 19.04
CA GLY A 159 9.93 -10.66 20.04
C GLY A 159 9.05 -11.49 20.98
N SER A 160 7.80 -11.09 21.22
CA SER A 160 6.87 -11.89 22.04
C SER A 160 6.42 -13.19 21.35
N HIS A 161 6.53 -13.26 20.02
CA HIS A 161 5.98 -14.31 19.16
C HIS A 161 7.03 -14.98 18.26
N GLY A 162 8.32 -14.68 18.49
CA GLY A 162 9.45 -15.08 17.65
C GLY A 162 9.96 -13.94 16.76
N THR A 163 11.24 -14.02 16.38
CA THR A 163 11.94 -13.08 15.48
C THR A 163 12.75 -13.79 14.40
N SER A 164 12.52 -15.10 14.21
CA SER A 164 13.31 -15.95 13.33
C SER A 164 13.32 -15.51 11.87
N TYR A 165 12.29 -14.76 11.43
CA TYR A 165 12.15 -14.24 10.08
C TYR A 165 12.14 -12.69 10.05
N GLY A 166 12.57 -12.04 11.13
CA GLY A 166 12.64 -10.58 11.26
C GLY A 166 11.90 -10.02 12.46
N GLU A 167 12.14 -8.75 12.75
CA GLU A 167 11.52 -7.96 13.82
C GLU A 167 10.23 -7.31 13.31
N GLY A 168 9.16 -8.11 13.25
CA GLY A 168 7.86 -7.69 12.73
C GLY A 168 6.67 -8.24 13.51
N THR A 169 5.47 -7.90 13.02
CA THR A 169 4.24 -8.57 13.44
C THR A 169 4.04 -9.82 12.60
N TYR A 170 3.84 -10.96 13.26
CA TYR A 170 3.69 -12.26 12.62
C TYR A 170 2.22 -12.62 12.41
N PHE A 171 1.93 -13.24 11.27
CA PHE A 171 0.60 -13.73 10.90
C PHE A 171 0.71 -15.17 10.42
N ALA A 172 -0.33 -15.96 10.68
CA ALA A 172 -0.38 -17.36 10.31
C ALA A 172 -1.38 -17.60 9.17
N GLY A 173 -1.02 -18.48 8.24
CA GLY A 173 -1.97 -18.96 7.22
C GLY A 173 -3.10 -19.82 7.78
N GLY A 174 -2.97 -20.31 9.02
CA GLY A 174 -3.98 -21.14 9.66
C GLY A 174 -4.20 -20.82 11.14
N SER A 175 -5.45 -20.95 11.58
CA SER A 175 -5.92 -20.65 12.93
C SER A 175 -5.24 -21.52 13.99
N PHE A 176 -5.02 -22.81 13.71
CA PHE A 176 -4.37 -23.72 14.67
C PHE A 176 -2.95 -23.28 15.03
N TYR A 177 -2.16 -22.81 14.05
CA TYR A 177 -0.82 -22.28 14.33
C TYR A 177 -0.89 -20.96 15.11
N ALA A 178 -1.79 -20.06 14.74
CA ALA A 178 -2.03 -18.83 15.50
C ALA A 178 -2.46 -19.12 16.95
N SER A 179 -3.15 -20.24 17.21
CA SER A 179 -3.67 -20.56 18.54
C SER A 179 -2.58 -20.70 19.61
N TYR A 180 -1.37 -21.14 19.25
CA TYR A 180 -0.22 -21.26 20.16
C TYR A 180 0.17 -19.94 20.82
N TYR A 181 -0.21 -18.83 20.20
CA TYR A 181 0.13 -17.48 20.61
C TYR A 181 -1.02 -16.73 21.32
N SER A 182 -2.20 -17.34 21.36
CA SER A 182 -3.42 -16.71 21.87
C SER A 182 -3.73 -16.98 23.34
N CYS A 183 -2.83 -17.66 24.06
CA CYS A 183 -3.05 -18.11 25.44
C CYS A 183 -2.44 -17.17 26.51
N CYS A 184 -3.16 -16.96 27.60
CA CYS A 184 -2.64 -16.39 28.84
C CYS A 184 -1.73 -17.44 29.52
N ALA A 185 -0.42 -17.31 29.30
CA ALA A 185 0.72 -17.96 29.96
C ALA A 185 0.46 -19.23 30.83
N GLY A 186 1.15 -20.33 30.48
CA GLY A 186 1.73 -21.20 31.51
C GLY A 186 1.29 -22.66 31.59
N SER A 187 0.89 -23.33 30.50
CA SER A 187 0.86 -24.79 30.56
C SER A 187 1.16 -25.48 29.23
N ARG A 188 2.12 -26.40 29.28
CA ARG A 188 2.39 -27.42 28.26
C ARG A 188 1.31 -28.52 28.26
N GLU A 189 0.34 -28.40 29.16
CA GLU A 189 -0.77 -29.31 29.39
C GLU A 189 -2.00 -28.48 29.72
N LEU A 190 -2.99 -28.45 28.83
CA LEU A 190 -4.27 -27.72 28.93
C LEU A 190 -5.04 -27.95 30.26
N ARG A 191 -4.60 -27.40 31.39
CA ARG A 191 -5.39 -27.21 32.62
C ARG A 191 -4.82 -26.03 33.42
N GLY A 192 -5.54 -24.91 33.43
CA GLY A 192 -5.31 -23.83 34.39
C GLY A 192 -5.43 -22.42 33.83
N ALA A 193 -5.34 -22.23 32.51
CA ALA A 193 -5.73 -20.97 31.88
C ALA A 193 -7.26 -20.92 31.80
N THR A 194 -7.86 -19.77 32.09
CA THR A 194 -9.22 -19.49 31.61
C THR A 194 -9.22 -19.79 30.10
N ASN A 195 -10.07 -20.71 29.67
CA ASN A 195 -9.98 -21.42 28.39
C ASN A 195 -10.35 -20.53 27.16
N THR A 196 -9.98 -19.26 27.23
CA THR A 196 -10.38 -18.21 26.30
C THR A 196 -9.19 -17.84 25.43
N TYR A 197 -9.31 -18.12 24.14
CA TYR A 197 -8.32 -17.83 23.12
C TYR A 197 -8.71 -16.53 22.42
N CYS A 198 -7.76 -15.60 22.24
CA CYS A 198 -8.00 -14.37 21.50
C CYS A 198 -7.23 -14.37 20.18
N MET A 199 -7.94 -14.19 19.08
CA MET A 199 -7.38 -14.28 17.74
C MET A 199 -8.03 -13.27 16.81
N PHE A 200 -7.23 -12.65 15.94
CA PHE A 200 -7.69 -11.82 14.85
C PHE A 200 -7.67 -12.60 13.54
N VAL A 201 -8.71 -12.40 12.72
CA VAL A 201 -8.67 -12.64 11.28
C VAL A 201 -8.43 -11.27 10.63
N ALA A 202 -7.30 -11.09 9.98
CA ALA A 202 -6.87 -9.81 9.46
C ALA A 202 -6.64 -9.89 7.95
N GLN A 203 -7.04 -8.85 7.22
CA GLN A 203 -6.62 -8.63 5.85
C GLN A 203 -5.24 -7.97 5.89
N VAL A 204 -4.22 -8.67 5.41
CA VAL A 204 -2.81 -8.24 5.52
C VAL A 204 -2.29 -7.90 4.13
N LEU A 205 -1.73 -6.70 3.98
CA LEU A 205 -1.02 -6.28 2.78
C LEU A 205 0.33 -7.01 2.72
N VAL A 206 0.42 -8.06 1.91
CA VAL A 206 1.64 -8.86 1.78
C VAL A 206 2.51 -8.42 0.61
N GLY A 207 1.95 -7.71 -0.38
CA GLY A 207 2.70 -7.29 -1.57
C GLY A 207 3.43 -8.47 -2.25
N ASP A 208 4.59 -8.16 -2.83
CA ASP A 208 5.59 -9.18 -3.11
C ASP A 208 6.28 -9.58 -1.81
N PHE A 209 6.63 -10.84 -1.62
CA PHE A 209 7.22 -11.33 -0.38
C PHE A 209 8.41 -12.25 -0.66
N THR A 210 9.30 -12.38 0.33
CA THR A 210 10.44 -13.29 0.27
C THR A 210 10.70 -13.90 1.64
N GLN A 211 11.57 -14.90 1.69
CA GLN A 211 11.97 -15.52 2.95
C GLN A 211 12.74 -14.51 3.82
N GLY A 212 12.27 -14.34 5.05
CA GLY A 212 12.93 -13.51 6.04
C GLY A 212 14.10 -14.21 6.72
N ALA A 213 14.83 -13.44 7.52
CA ALA A 213 15.91 -13.92 8.36
C ALA A 213 15.90 -13.17 9.71
N SER A 214 16.48 -13.80 10.73
CA SER A 214 16.61 -13.20 12.06
C SER A 214 17.41 -11.90 11.99
N GLY A 215 17.03 -10.92 12.81
CA GLY A 215 17.66 -9.59 12.89
C GLY A 215 17.25 -8.60 11.80
N MET A 216 16.39 -8.99 10.84
CA MET A 216 15.86 -8.07 9.84
C MET A 216 14.86 -7.10 10.45
N LYS A 217 15.14 -5.79 10.39
CA LYS A 217 14.20 -4.72 10.84
C LYS A 217 13.25 -4.25 9.75
N GLU A 218 13.59 -4.58 8.52
CA GLU A 218 12.84 -4.24 7.33
C GLU A 218 13.01 -5.32 6.27
N PRO A 219 12.04 -5.47 5.37
CA PRO A 219 12.17 -6.45 4.32
C PRO A 219 13.23 -6.07 3.28
N PRO A 220 13.84 -7.05 2.58
CA PRO A 220 14.92 -6.77 1.65
C PRO A 220 14.40 -6.07 0.39
N ARG A 221 15.30 -5.36 -0.30
CA ARG A 221 15.02 -4.77 -1.60
C ARG A 221 14.90 -5.89 -2.65
N LYS A 222 14.06 -5.68 -3.66
CA LYS A 222 13.96 -6.61 -4.78
C LYS A 222 15.27 -6.59 -5.57
N THR A 223 15.76 -7.77 -5.94
CA THR A 223 16.92 -7.89 -6.84
C THR A 223 16.51 -7.42 -8.23
N GLY A 224 17.06 -6.27 -8.64
CA GLY A 224 16.71 -5.51 -9.85
C GLY A 224 17.15 -4.05 -9.76
N ASP A 225 17.33 -3.52 -8.54
CA ASP A 225 17.74 -2.12 -8.29
C ASP A 225 19.27 -1.91 -8.20
N ALA A 226 20.09 -2.87 -8.65
CA ALA A 226 21.54 -2.79 -8.57
C ALA A 226 22.21 -3.08 -9.91
N ALA A 227 22.10 -2.13 -10.84
CA ALA A 227 23.21 -1.64 -11.68
C ALA A 227 22.71 -0.57 -12.66
N GLY A 228 22.97 0.71 -12.35
CA GLY A 228 23.07 1.79 -13.34
C GLY A 228 21.79 2.49 -13.75
N GLY A 229 21.71 3.79 -13.45
CA GLY A 229 20.80 4.72 -14.12
C GLY A 229 19.92 5.52 -13.16
N MET A 230 20.20 6.81 -13.06
CA MET A 230 19.26 7.80 -12.55
C MET A 230 17.91 7.65 -13.26
N VAL A 231 16.82 7.62 -12.50
CA VAL A 231 15.50 8.28 -12.68
C VAL A 231 14.43 7.44 -11.94
N GLY A 232 13.92 7.97 -10.82
CA GLY A 232 12.51 7.87 -10.42
C GLY A 232 11.81 6.51 -10.27
N ALA A 233 12.49 5.44 -9.81
CA ALA A 233 11.80 4.20 -9.44
C ALA A 233 11.70 4.08 -7.90
N GLU A 234 10.48 4.16 -7.36
CA GLU A 234 10.21 3.79 -5.98
C GLU A 234 10.60 2.32 -5.76
N SER A 235 11.72 2.08 -5.06
CA SER A 235 12.20 0.75 -4.70
C SER A 235 11.14 0.03 -3.85
N ARG A 236 10.43 -0.93 -4.43
CA ARG A 236 9.39 -1.71 -3.74
C ARG A 236 10.06 -2.79 -2.89
N ARG A 237 9.89 -2.73 -1.56
CA ARG A 237 10.35 -3.79 -0.63
C ARG A 237 9.42 -5.00 -0.66
N ALA A 238 9.97 -6.20 -0.48
CA ALA A 238 9.17 -7.43 -0.47
C ALA A 238 8.80 -7.81 0.97
N ALA A 239 7.53 -7.89 1.39
CA ALA A 239 7.15 -8.18 2.77
C ALA A 239 7.74 -9.51 3.31
N LEU A 240 7.97 -9.55 4.62
CA LEU A 240 8.29 -10.79 5.35
C LEU A 240 6.97 -11.32 5.90
N ILE A 241 6.61 -12.56 5.57
CA ILE A 241 5.40 -13.23 6.08
C ILE A 241 5.83 -14.26 7.13
#